data_AF-A0A162F6W3-F1
#
_entry.id   AF-A0A162F6W3-F1
#
_cell.length_a   1.000
_cell.length_b   1.000
_cell.length_c   1.000
_cell.angle_alpha   90.00
_cell.angle_beta   90.00
_cell.angle_gamma   90.00
#
_symmetry.space_group_name_H-M   'P 1'
#
loop_
_entity.id
_entity.type
_entity.pdbx_description
1 polymer ?
#
loop_
_entity_poly.entity_id
_entity_poly.type
_entity_poly.pdbx_seq_one_letter_code
_entity_poly.pdbx_strand_id
1 'polypeptide(L)'
;MGRIKRKKIRGYDEIKNYIKSNLAFVQVNNNIFDDIYEKGKITEADLIVFAFLQLINQNKLVLSKMEIAKYLKMSDKQIRTSIIKLGEIKSKTNARYHWIYGELREVDEQEAYLVNKKIHAAYNPVAQKNQKITHYYVDFIPPVKSAKSGEVKYHSYFNVHIDEFDLLHNGILNRKEFITYLFFNRINREKANKSIYITISKLSERLNIKLNQNTHKYVNKLIDLDLISEVRPANYNFKIDNGEEPSSSYTPIHNLALMNTVIERTSKKTAVNLEKTEVDFDDMEDVFKELEADY
;
A
#
# COMPACT_ATOMS: atom_id res chain seq x y z
N MET A 1 -31.31 -13.78 -10.95
CA MET A 1 -29.92 -13.80 -10.46
C MET A 1 -29.02 -13.03 -11.42
N GLY A 2 -28.51 -11.86 -11.02
CA GLY A 2 -27.59 -11.08 -11.85
C GLY A 2 -26.24 -11.79 -11.98
N ARG A 3 -25.83 -12.11 -13.21
CA ARG A 3 -24.50 -12.67 -13.49
C ARG A 3 -23.46 -11.57 -13.27
N ILE A 4 -22.58 -11.73 -12.27
CA ILE A 4 -21.38 -10.89 -12.14
C ILE A 4 -20.49 -11.21 -13.35
N LYS A 5 -20.48 -10.34 -14.36
CA LYS A 5 -19.58 -10.47 -15.51
C LYS A 5 -18.19 -10.01 -15.06
N ARG A 6 -17.23 -10.92 -15.00
CA ARG A 6 -15.82 -10.55 -14.80
C ARG A 6 -15.36 -9.78 -16.04
N LYS A 7 -15.14 -8.47 -15.90
CA LYS A 7 -14.35 -7.73 -16.90
C LYS A 7 -12.94 -8.30 -16.82
N LYS A 8 -12.44 -8.83 -17.93
CA LYS A 8 -11.10 -9.40 -18.01
C LYS A 8 -10.12 -8.23 -18.11
N ILE A 9 -9.60 -7.79 -16.98
CA ILE A 9 -8.62 -6.70 -16.91
C ILE A 9 -7.24 -7.36 -16.78
N ARG A 10 -6.39 -7.20 -17.78
CA ARG A 10 -5.14 -7.96 -17.99
C ARG A 10 -3.90 -7.07 -18.00
N GLY A 11 -3.85 -6.05 -17.17
CA GLY A 11 -2.66 -5.19 -17.13
C GLY A 11 -2.65 -4.27 -15.94
N TYR A 12 -1.44 -3.82 -15.58
CA TYR A 12 -1.27 -2.78 -14.58
C TYR A 12 -2.09 -1.54 -14.94
N ASP A 13 -1.88 -1.02 -16.16
CA ASP A 13 -2.56 0.19 -16.65
C ASP A 13 -4.06 0.00 -16.78
N GLU A 14 -4.52 -1.17 -17.22
CA GLU A 14 -5.96 -1.42 -17.33
C GLU A 14 -6.65 -1.44 -15.95
N ILE A 15 -6.01 -2.04 -14.93
CA ILE A 15 -6.52 -2.05 -13.55
C ILE A 15 -6.54 -0.62 -13.00
N LYS A 16 -5.42 0.09 -13.16
CA LYS A 16 -5.25 1.47 -12.70
C LYS A 16 -6.27 2.41 -13.33
N ASN A 17 -6.38 2.41 -14.66
CA ASN A 17 -7.31 3.26 -15.40
C ASN A 17 -8.77 2.96 -15.05
N TYR A 18 -9.11 1.68 -14.86
CA TYR A 18 -10.44 1.32 -14.38
C TYR A 18 -10.72 1.91 -13.00
N ILE A 19 -9.80 1.76 -12.04
CA ILE A 19 -9.97 2.29 -10.68
C ILE A 19 -10.05 3.82 -10.69
N LYS A 20 -9.18 4.50 -11.47
CA LYS A 20 -9.20 5.95 -11.65
C LYS A 20 -10.53 6.47 -12.20
N SER A 21 -11.13 5.76 -13.15
CA SER A 21 -12.41 6.14 -13.75
C SER A 21 -13.64 5.97 -12.82
N ASN A 22 -13.44 5.35 -11.66
CA ASN A 22 -14.49 5.06 -10.69
C ASN A 22 -14.16 5.72 -9.33
N LEU A 23 -13.58 4.97 -8.39
CA LEU A 23 -13.19 5.47 -7.08
C LEU A 23 -11.66 5.36 -6.94
N ALA A 24 -10.98 6.47 -7.17
CA ALA A 24 -9.53 6.55 -7.23
C ALA A 24 -8.83 6.44 -5.85
N PHE A 25 -9.58 6.44 -4.75
CA PHE A 25 -9.02 6.27 -3.40
C PHE A 25 -9.90 5.38 -2.52
N VAL A 26 -9.29 4.79 -1.49
CA VAL A 26 -10.00 4.11 -0.39
C VAL A 26 -9.73 4.79 0.93
N GLN A 27 -10.61 4.51 1.89
CA GLN A 27 -10.48 4.92 3.27
C GLN A 27 -10.13 3.71 4.12
N VAL A 28 -8.85 3.57 4.48
CA VAL A 28 -8.35 2.46 5.32
C VAL A 28 -8.57 2.82 6.79
N ASN A 29 -9.11 1.87 7.57
CA ASN A 29 -9.40 2.07 8.99
C ASN A 29 -8.11 2.18 9.81
N ASN A 30 -7.98 3.22 10.64
CA ASN A 30 -6.78 3.50 11.44
C ASN A 30 -6.47 2.36 12.43
N ASN A 31 -7.49 1.65 12.94
CA ASN A 31 -7.30 0.52 13.84
C ASN A 31 -6.50 -0.62 13.20
N ILE A 32 -6.51 -0.76 11.88
CA ILE A 32 -5.69 -1.76 11.17
C ILE A 32 -4.21 -1.43 11.34
N PHE A 33 -3.90 -0.13 11.34
CA PHE A 33 -2.58 0.34 11.65
C PHE A 33 -2.31 0.17 13.16
N ASP A 34 -3.11 0.76 14.05
CA ASP A 34 -2.84 0.85 15.49
C ASP A 34 -2.90 -0.50 16.25
N ASP A 35 -3.94 -1.29 16.00
CA ASP A 35 -4.24 -2.49 16.78
C ASP A 35 -3.75 -3.79 16.14
N ILE A 36 -3.31 -3.70 14.89
CA ILE A 36 -2.93 -4.87 14.11
C ILE A 36 -1.50 -4.75 13.61
N TYR A 37 -1.15 -3.67 12.90
CA TYR A 37 0.20 -3.46 12.42
C TYR A 37 1.15 -3.08 13.56
N GLU A 38 0.90 -2.01 14.33
CA GLU A 38 1.81 -1.55 15.40
C GLU A 38 2.02 -2.63 16.48
N LYS A 39 1.05 -3.53 16.69
CA LYS A 39 1.16 -4.69 17.61
C LYS A 39 1.89 -5.90 17.01
N GLY A 40 2.47 -5.78 15.82
CA GLY A 40 3.23 -6.83 15.15
C GLY A 40 2.41 -8.02 14.65
N LYS A 41 1.08 -7.93 14.63
CA LYS A 41 0.21 -9.03 14.16
C LYS A 41 0.31 -9.21 12.65
N ILE A 42 0.58 -8.13 11.91
CA ILE A 42 0.74 -8.14 10.45
C ILE A 42 2.03 -7.47 10.00
N THR A 43 2.51 -7.83 8.82
CA THR A 43 3.69 -7.26 8.17
C THR A 43 3.30 -6.12 7.22
N GLU A 44 4.29 -5.41 6.70
CA GLU A 44 4.11 -4.38 5.68
C GLU A 44 3.40 -4.94 4.43
N ALA A 45 3.76 -6.16 4.02
CA ALA A 45 3.14 -6.81 2.87
C ALA A 45 1.65 -7.10 3.11
N ASP A 46 1.29 -7.55 4.30
CA ASP A 46 -0.09 -7.85 4.69
C ASP A 46 -0.95 -6.57 4.63
N LEU A 47 -0.43 -5.46 5.16
CA LEU A 47 -1.13 -4.18 5.16
C LEU A 47 -1.31 -3.60 3.74
N ILE A 48 -0.29 -3.71 2.88
CA ILE A 48 -0.38 -3.33 1.46
C ILE A 48 -1.44 -4.16 0.75
N VAL A 49 -1.44 -5.49 0.95
CA VAL A 49 -2.43 -6.40 0.36
C VAL A 49 -3.83 -6.06 0.83
N PHE A 50 -4.01 -5.80 2.13
CA PHE A 50 -5.29 -5.39 2.70
C PHE A 50 -5.83 -4.10 2.05
N ALA A 51 -5.02 -3.03 2.02
CA ALA A 51 -5.43 -1.75 1.45
C ALA A 51 -5.78 -1.86 -0.05
N PHE A 52 -5.01 -2.66 -0.79
CA PHE A 52 -5.27 -2.87 -2.22
C PHE A 52 -6.54 -3.71 -2.47
N LEU A 53 -6.79 -4.74 -1.65
CA LEU A 53 -8.04 -5.51 -1.73
C LEU A 53 -9.25 -4.60 -1.49
N GLN A 54 -9.16 -3.71 -0.48
CA GLN A 54 -10.21 -2.73 -0.22
C GLN A 54 -10.52 -1.86 -1.45
N LEU A 55 -9.48 -1.39 -2.14
CA LEU A 55 -9.59 -0.60 -3.38
C LEU A 55 -10.27 -1.36 -4.51
N ILE A 56 -9.86 -2.60 -4.73
CA ILE A 56 -10.47 -3.49 -5.71
C ILE A 56 -11.95 -3.72 -5.38
N ASN A 57 -12.28 -3.99 -4.11
CA ASN A 57 -13.65 -4.28 -3.68
C ASN A 57 -14.58 -3.07 -3.83
N GLN A 58 -14.13 -1.87 -3.46
CA GLN A 58 -14.93 -0.65 -3.64
C GLN A 58 -15.16 -0.31 -5.12
N ASN A 59 -14.25 -0.70 -6.00
CA ASN A 59 -14.39 -0.57 -7.45
C ASN A 59 -15.13 -1.75 -8.11
N LYS A 60 -15.70 -2.68 -7.33
CA LYS A 60 -16.41 -3.88 -7.81
C LYS A 60 -15.58 -4.75 -8.76
N LEU A 61 -14.25 -4.73 -8.59
CA LEU A 61 -13.33 -5.55 -9.35
C LEU A 61 -13.11 -6.91 -8.67
N VAL A 62 -12.86 -7.92 -9.49
CA VAL A 62 -12.48 -9.26 -9.02
C VAL A 62 -11.21 -9.69 -9.72
N LEU A 63 -10.11 -9.65 -8.96
CA LEU A 63 -8.79 -10.06 -9.43
C LEU A 63 -8.40 -11.41 -8.82
N SER A 64 -7.68 -12.20 -9.60
CA SER A 64 -6.98 -13.41 -9.14
C SER A 64 -5.73 -13.04 -8.33
N LYS A 65 -5.23 -14.00 -7.53
CA LYS A 65 -3.97 -13.81 -6.78
C LYS A 65 -2.79 -13.42 -7.66
N MET A 66 -2.72 -13.98 -8.87
CA MET A 66 -1.67 -13.65 -9.85
C MET A 66 -1.77 -12.21 -10.36
N GLU A 67 -2.98 -11.72 -10.62
CA GLU A 67 -3.21 -10.33 -11.03
C GLU A 67 -2.85 -9.37 -9.89
N ILE A 68 -3.22 -9.70 -8.65
CA ILE A 68 -2.84 -8.94 -7.45
C ILE A 68 -1.31 -8.93 -7.26
N ALA A 69 -0.67 -10.09 -7.38
CA ALA A 69 0.78 -10.25 -7.25
C ALA A 69 1.53 -9.40 -8.29
N LYS A 70 1.09 -9.45 -9.55
CA LYS A 70 1.65 -8.65 -10.64
C LYS A 70 1.48 -7.16 -10.38
N TYR A 71 0.31 -6.72 -9.91
CA TYR A 71 0.06 -5.32 -9.61
C TYR A 71 0.94 -4.81 -8.46
N LEU A 72 1.05 -5.56 -7.37
CA LEU A 72 1.80 -5.14 -6.18
C LEU A 72 3.31 -5.43 -6.25
N LYS A 73 3.81 -5.98 -7.37
CA LYS A 73 5.20 -6.48 -7.52
C LYS A 73 5.61 -7.41 -6.36
N MET A 74 4.69 -8.32 -6.01
CA MET A 74 4.91 -9.36 -4.99
C MET A 74 4.86 -10.75 -5.63
N SER A 75 5.44 -11.76 -4.97
CA SER A 75 5.28 -13.14 -5.44
C SER A 75 3.88 -13.68 -5.12
N ASP A 76 3.37 -14.63 -5.91
CA ASP A 76 2.08 -15.30 -5.59
C ASP A 76 2.12 -15.97 -4.21
N LYS A 77 3.29 -16.48 -3.80
CA LYS A 77 3.51 -17.03 -2.44
C LYS A 77 3.27 -15.96 -1.38
N GLN A 78 3.82 -14.75 -1.54
CA GLN A 78 3.60 -13.64 -0.60
C GLN A 78 2.12 -13.25 -0.54
N ILE A 79 1.46 -13.07 -1.68
CA ILE A 79 0.02 -12.75 -1.72
C ILE A 79 -0.81 -13.85 -1.03
N ARG A 80 -0.51 -15.13 -1.29
CA ARG A 80 -1.20 -16.25 -0.66
C ARG A 80 -1.02 -16.24 0.86
N THR A 81 0.21 -16.08 1.34
CA THR A 81 0.51 -16.03 2.78
C THR A 81 -0.20 -14.87 3.44
N SER A 82 -0.16 -13.67 2.86
CA SER A 82 -0.85 -12.49 3.39
C SER A 82 -2.36 -12.68 3.45
N ILE A 83 -2.99 -13.20 2.38
CA ILE A 83 -4.44 -13.44 2.37
C ILE A 83 -4.86 -14.46 3.43
N ILE A 84 -4.10 -15.55 3.61
CA ILE A 84 -4.39 -16.57 4.64
C ILE A 84 -4.31 -15.93 6.02
N LYS A 85 -3.20 -15.23 6.30
CA LYS A 85 -2.96 -14.58 7.59
C LYS A 85 -4.02 -13.52 7.91
N LEU A 86 -4.34 -12.65 6.96
CA LEU A 86 -5.41 -11.64 7.12
C LEU A 86 -6.78 -12.29 7.34
N GLY A 87 -7.03 -13.48 6.78
CA GLY A 87 -8.24 -14.25 6.99
C GLY A 87 -8.34 -14.96 8.35
N GLU A 88 -7.27 -14.92 9.16
CA GLU A 88 -7.25 -15.45 10.53
C GLU A 88 -7.46 -14.35 11.58
N ILE A 89 -7.28 -13.08 11.20
CA ILE A 89 -7.38 -11.95 12.10
C ILE A 89 -8.81 -11.41 12.11
N LYS A 90 -9.40 -11.32 13.30
CA LYS A 90 -10.66 -10.63 13.54
C LYS A 90 -10.43 -9.25 14.13
N SER A 91 -11.30 -8.32 13.76
CA SER A 91 -11.43 -7.02 14.42
C SER A 91 -12.89 -6.56 14.37
N LYS A 92 -13.20 -5.53 15.16
CA LYS A 92 -14.54 -4.94 15.23
C LYS A 92 -14.75 -4.02 14.03
N THR A 93 -15.91 -4.13 13.41
CA THR A 93 -16.35 -3.28 12.30
C THR A 93 -17.84 -3.00 12.42
N ASN A 94 -18.25 -1.82 11.96
CA ASN A 94 -19.64 -1.36 11.87
C ASN A 94 -20.14 -1.31 10.41
N ALA A 95 -19.39 -1.89 9.49
CA ALA A 95 -19.74 -1.97 8.09
C ALA A 95 -19.34 -3.34 7.53
N ARG A 96 -20.13 -3.89 6.62
CA ARG A 96 -19.82 -5.17 5.96
C ARG A 96 -20.00 -5.08 4.46
N TYR A 97 -19.14 -5.77 3.74
CA TYR A 97 -19.23 -5.86 2.29
C TYR A 97 -20.20 -6.96 1.90
N HIS A 98 -21.32 -6.58 1.27
CA HIS A 98 -22.31 -7.51 0.79
C HIS A 98 -21.95 -8.02 -0.61
N TRP A 99 -21.18 -9.11 -0.64
CA TRP A 99 -20.63 -9.69 -1.87
C TRP A 99 -21.64 -10.04 -2.99
N ILE A 100 -22.92 -10.31 -2.68
CA ILE A 100 -23.95 -10.60 -3.71
C ILE A 100 -24.25 -9.36 -4.55
N TYR A 101 -24.39 -8.23 -3.86
CA TYR A 101 -24.85 -6.98 -4.46
C TYR A 101 -23.65 -6.06 -4.78
N GLY A 102 -22.47 -6.39 -4.25
CA GLY A 102 -21.30 -5.54 -4.33
C GLY A 102 -21.56 -4.20 -3.64
N GLU A 103 -22.30 -4.23 -2.54
CA GLU A 103 -22.79 -3.06 -1.81
C GLU A 103 -22.31 -3.11 -0.36
N LEU A 104 -22.20 -1.94 0.25
CA LEU A 104 -21.82 -1.78 1.64
C LEU A 104 -23.09 -1.74 2.49
N ARG A 105 -23.07 -2.46 3.62
CA ARG A 105 -24.15 -2.40 4.60
C ARG A 105 -23.58 -1.97 5.94
N GLU A 106 -24.19 -0.96 6.53
CA GLU A 106 -24.00 -0.62 7.93
C GLU A 106 -24.57 -1.77 8.78
N VAL A 107 -23.83 -2.14 9.82
CA VAL A 107 -24.20 -3.18 10.77
C VAL A 107 -23.83 -2.71 12.18
N ASP A 108 -24.48 -3.25 13.20
CA ASP A 108 -24.02 -3.09 14.57
C ASP A 108 -22.56 -3.55 14.68
N GLU A 109 -21.82 -2.98 15.64
CA GLU A 109 -20.41 -3.33 15.84
C GLU A 109 -20.28 -4.84 16.08
N GLN A 110 -19.66 -5.53 15.12
CA GLN A 110 -19.48 -6.98 15.15
C GLN A 110 -18.05 -7.34 14.77
N GLU A 111 -17.59 -8.49 15.26
CA GLU A 111 -16.34 -9.05 14.78
C GLU A 111 -16.48 -9.52 13.34
N ALA A 112 -15.49 -9.18 12.51
CA ALA A 112 -15.33 -9.69 11.17
C ALA A 112 -13.85 -10.01 10.91
N TYR A 113 -13.60 -10.97 10.03
CA TYR A 113 -12.25 -11.22 9.54
C TYR A 113 -11.79 -10.07 8.64
N LEU A 114 -10.50 -9.71 8.69
CA LEU A 114 -9.98 -8.63 7.84
C LEU A 114 -10.17 -8.94 6.36
N VAL A 115 -9.92 -10.20 5.97
CA VAL A 115 -10.13 -10.69 4.61
C VAL A 115 -11.00 -11.95 4.65
N ASN A 116 -12.10 -11.91 3.92
CA ASN A 116 -12.98 -13.04 3.70
C ASN A 116 -12.77 -13.62 2.30
N LYS A 117 -13.18 -14.87 2.12
CA LYS A 117 -13.16 -15.56 0.83
C LYS A 117 -14.55 -16.02 0.44
N LYS A 118 -14.85 -15.93 -0.85
CA LYS A 118 -16.02 -16.56 -1.45
C LYS A 118 -15.66 -17.27 -2.74
N ILE A 119 -16.18 -18.47 -2.92
CA ILE A 119 -16.07 -19.21 -4.17
C ILE A 119 -17.39 -19.10 -4.91
N HIS A 120 -17.35 -18.69 -6.18
CA HIS A 120 -18.51 -18.69 -7.07
C HIS A 120 -18.13 -19.27 -8.44
N ALA A 121 -19.11 -19.81 -9.16
CA ALA A 121 -18.91 -20.28 -10.53
C ALA A 121 -19.09 -19.09 -11.49
N ALA A 122 -18.13 -18.89 -12.37
CA ALA A 122 -18.22 -17.92 -13.45
C ALA A 122 -17.92 -18.59 -14.79
N TYR A 123 -18.68 -18.21 -15.82
CA TYR A 123 -18.47 -18.75 -17.16
C TYR A 123 -17.17 -18.20 -17.76
N ASN A 124 -16.25 -19.10 -18.13
CA ASN A 124 -15.05 -18.73 -18.87
C ASN A 124 -15.35 -18.85 -20.38
N PRO A 125 -15.41 -17.74 -21.14
CA PRO A 125 -15.74 -17.78 -22.57
C PRO A 125 -14.65 -18.44 -23.42
N VAL A 126 -13.39 -18.46 -22.97
CA VAL A 126 -12.28 -19.10 -23.69
C VAL A 126 -12.33 -20.62 -23.56
N ALA A 127 -12.62 -21.11 -22.34
CA ALA A 127 -12.70 -22.54 -22.07
C ALA A 127 -14.12 -23.11 -22.21
N GLN A 128 -15.09 -22.27 -22.62
CA GLN A 128 -16.52 -22.55 -22.76
C GLN A 128 -17.16 -23.30 -21.57
N LYS A 129 -16.63 -23.12 -20.36
CA LYS A 129 -17.09 -23.84 -19.16
C LYS A 129 -17.13 -22.94 -17.94
N ASN A 130 -17.98 -23.31 -16.99
CA ASN A 130 -18.00 -22.68 -15.67
C ASN A 130 -16.70 -23.02 -14.93
N GLN A 131 -16.01 -22.00 -14.46
CA GLN A 131 -14.83 -22.11 -13.62
C GLN A 131 -15.12 -21.56 -12.23
N LYS A 132 -14.60 -22.23 -11.20
CA LYS A 132 -14.64 -21.73 -9.83
C LYS A 132 -13.68 -20.54 -9.73
N ILE A 133 -14.22 -19.38 -9.36
CA ILE A 133 -13.45 -18.18 -9.08
C ILE A 133 -13.52 -17.92 -7.59
N THR A 134 -12.35 -17.71 -6.99
CA THR A 134 -12.23 -17.24 -5.62
C THR A 134 -12.20 -15.72 -5.62
N HIS A 135 -13.12 -15.12 -4.88
CA HIS A 135 -13.23 -13.69 -4.64
C HIS A 135 -12.85 -13.41 -3.19
N TYR A 136 -11.81 -12.61 -3.01
CA TYR A 136 -11.40 -12.10 -1.70
C TYR A 136 -12.01 -10.71 -1.47
N TYR A 137 -12.55 -10.48 -0.27
CA TYR A 137 -13.18 -9.21 0.07
C TYR A 137 -12.93 -8.80 1.53
N VAL A 138 -13.02 -7.50 1.82
CA VAL A 138 -12.79 -6.92 3.16
C VAL A 138 -14.08 -6.34 3.75
N ASP A 139 -14.24 -6.47 5.08
CA ASP A 139 -15.40 -5.96 5.84
C ASP A 139 -15.07 -4.68 6.65
N PHE A 140 -14.03 -3.92 6.29
CA PHE A 140 -13.58 -2.73 7.04
C PHE A 140 -13.69 -1.46 6.22
N ILE A 141 -14.73 -1.39 5.38
CA ILE A 141 -14.97 -0.27 4.49
C ILE A 141 -15.85 0.75 5.21
N PRO A 142 -15.53 2.05 5.18
CA PRO A 142 -16.34 3.05 5.88
C PRO A 142 -17.80 3.04 5.42
N PRO A 143 -18.75 3.22 6.37
CA PRO A 143 -20.17 3.30 6.04
C PRO A 143 -20.45 4.56 5.22
N VAL A 144 -20.89 4.38 3.97
CA VAL A 144 -21.26 5.48 3.07
C VAL A 144 -22.74 5.80 3.30
N LYS A 145 -23.02 6.77 4.18
CA LYS A 145 -24.33 7.37 4.51
C LYS A 145 -25.26 6.58 5.46
N SER A 146 -25.24 6.95 6.75
CA SER A 146 -26.33 7.67 7.46
C SER A 146 -26.28 7.33 8.96
N ALA A 147 -25.74 8.24 9.77
CA ALA A 147 -25.97 8.23 11.21
C ALA A 147 -27.47 8.45 11.48
N LYS A 148 -28.27 7.39 11.46
CA LYS A 148 -29.65 7.41 11.94
C LYS A 148 -29.80 6.90 13.36
N SER A 149 -28.72 6.50 14.03
CA SER A 149 -28.71 6.25 15.47
C SER A 149 -27.39 6.72 16.07
N GLY A 150 -27.49 7.48 17.16
CA GLY A 150 -26.36 8.15 17.81
C GLY A 150 -25.40 7.24 18.59
N GLU A 151 -25.32 5.94 18.26
CA GLU A 151 -24.52 4.96 19.03
C GLU A 151 -23.39 4.30 18.24
N VAL A 152 -23.32 4.50 16.92
CA VAL A 152 -22.27 3.88 16.10
C VAL A 152 -20.95 4.65 16.27
N LYS A 153 -19.97 4.05 16.94
CA LYS A 153 -18.60 4.58 17.00
C LYS A 153 -17.98 4.53 15.60
N TYR A 154 -17.85 5.69 14.96
CA TYR A 154 -17.11 5.79 13.71
C TYR A 154 -15.61 5.67 13.99
N HIS A 155 -14.99 4.62 13.46
CA HIS A 155 -13.54 4.51 13.44
C HIS A 155 -12.94 5.65 12.59
N SER A 156 -11.74 6.13 12.96
CA SER A 156 -10.98 7.04 12.11
C SER A 156 -10.45 6.27 10.89
N TYR A 157 -10.41 6.94 9.74
CA TYR A 157 -9.92 6.36 8.49
C TYR A 157 -8.91 7.31 7.86
N PHE A 158 -7.98 6.80 7.06
CA PHE A 158 -7.05 7.58 6.22
C PHE A 158 -7.18 7.21 4.74
N ASN A 159 -6.91 8.17 3.85
CA ASN A 159 -7.08 7.97 2.41
C ASN A 159 -5.83 7.31 1.82
N VAL A 160 -6.05 6.35 0.93
CA VAL A 160 -5.00 5.76 0.08
C VAL A 160 -5.46 5.86 -1.37
N HIS A 161 -4.73 6.60 -2.19
CA HIS A 161 -5.01 6.81 -3.62
C HIS A 161 -4.36 5.72 -4.47
N ILE A 162 -5.00 5.36 -5.59
CA ILE A 162 -4.46 4.36 -6.53
C ILE A 162 -3.08 4.75 -7.07
N ASP A 163 -2.83 6.05 -7.26
CA ASP A 163 -1.55 6.58 -7.73
C ASP A 163 -0.42 6.40 -6.73
N GLU A 164 -0.72 6.30 -5.43
CA GLU A 164 0.32 6.03 -4.43
C GLU A 164 0.90 4.63 -4.62
N PHE A 165 0.13 3.67 -5.15
CA PHE A 165 0.64 2.35 -5.49
C PHE A 165 1.63 2.36 -6.66
N ASP A 166 1.70 3.42 -7.47
CA ASP A 166 2.77 3.57 -8.48
C ASP A 166 4.15 3.67 -7.83
N LEU A 167 4.22 4.28 -6.63
CA LEU A 167 5.47 4.40 -5.88
C LEU A 167 6.04 3.01 -5.55
N LEU A 168 5.15 2.05 -5.24
CA LEU A 168 5.53 0.66 -5.00
C LEU A 168 5.76 -0.10 -6.31
N HIS A 169 4.86 0.04 -7.29
CA HIS A 169 4.92 -0.71 -8.55
C HIS A 169 6.18 -0.41 -9.36
N ASN A 170 6.57 0.87 -9.40
CA ASN A 170 7.72 1.35 -10.15
C ASN A 170 9.03 1.22 -9.35
N GLY A 171 8.99 0.65 -8.14
CA GLY A 171 10.18 0.46 -7.31
C GLY A 171 10.78 1.74 -6.74
N ILE A 172 10.03 2.85 -6.77
CA ILE A 172 10.46 4.14 -6.19
C ILE A 172 10.57 3.98 -4.67
N LEU A 173 9.57 3.36 -4.06
CA LEU A 173 9.54 2.97 -2.65
C LEU A 173 9.52 1.46 -2.51
N ASN A 174 10.32 0.93 -1.58
CA ASN A 174 10.15 -0.42 -1.08
C ASN A 174 8.94 -0.49 -0.12
N ARG A 175 8.57 -1.69 0.34
CA ARG A 175 7.39 -1.89 1.20
C ARG A 175 7.46 -1.11 2.52
N LYS A 176 8.64 -1.05 3.16
CA LYS A 176 8.81 -0.34 4.43
C LYS A 176 8.72 1.17 4.23
N GLU A 177 9.33 1.68 3.18
CA GLU A 177 9.25 3.08 2.79
C GLU A 177 7.80 3.47 2.44
N PHE A 178 7.09 2.63 1.70
CA PHE A 178 5.69 2.84 1.33
C PHE A 178 4.77 2.84 2.56
N ILE A 179 4.93 1.91 3.50
CA ILE A 179 4.17 1.90 4.76
C ILE A 179 4.52 3.11 5.64
N THR A 180 5.79 3.54 5.66
CA THR A 180 6.21 4.77 6.34
C THR A 180 5.48 5.99 5.76
N TYR A 181 5.38 6.07 4.44
CA TYR A 181 4.61 7.11 3.76
C TYR A 181 3.12 7.07 4.13
N LEU A 182 2.48 5.89 4.10
CA LEU A 182 1.08 5.74 4.50
C LEU A 182 0.83 6.07 5.97
N PHE A 183 1.80 5.81 6.85
CA PHE A 183 1.72 6.22 8.25
C PHE A 183 1.66 7.75 8.38
N PHE A 184 2.41 8.49 7.57
CA PHE A 184 2.31 9.94 7.54
C PHE A 184 0.95 10.44 7.03
N ASN A 185 0.37 9.77 6.02
CA ASN A 185 -1.01 10.04 5.58
C ASN A 185 -2.02 9.85 6.72
N ARG A 186 -1.83 8.79 7.53
CA ARG A 186 -2.68 8.49 8.69
C ARG A 186 -2.64 9.60 9.73
N ILE A 187 -1.45 9.95 10.22
CA ILE A 187 -1.32 10.91 11.33
C ILE A 187 -1.73 12.34 10.95
N ASN A 188 -1.60 12.72 9.67
CA ASN A 188 -2.04 14.04 9.20
C ASN A 188 -3.57 14.15 9.19
N ARG A 189 -4.28 13.11 8.76
CA ARG A 189 -5.75 13.15 8.71
C ARG A 189 -6.42 13.12 10.08
N GLU A 190 -5.78 12.51 11.08
CA GLU A 190 -6.30 12.48 12.46
C GLU A 190 -6.44 13.87 13.09
N LYS A 191 -5.78 14.91 12.57
CA LYS A 191 -5.84 16.25 13.13
C LYS A 191 -5.86 17.33 12.05
N ALA A 192 -7.06 17.76 11.70
CA ALA A 192 -7.29 18.87 10.78
C ALA A 192 -6.56 20.19 11.15
N ASN A 193 -5.97 20.35 12.35
CA ASN A 193 -5.37 21.62 12.80
C ASN A 193 -4.17 21.52 13.77
N LYS A 194 -3.53 20.36 14.01
CA LYS A 194 -2.37 20.28 14.94
C LYS A 194 -1.25 19.38 14.44
N SER A 195 -0.06 19.95 14.24
CA SER A 195 1.18 19.24 13.96
C SER A 195 1.49 18.21 15.06
N ILE A 196 1.72 16.97 14.66
CA ILE A 196 2.21 15.91 15.56
C ILE A 196 3.73 15.90 15.43
N TYR A 197 4.42 16.19 16.53
CA TYR A 197 5.86 16.06 16.63
C TYR A 197 6.20 14.66 17.13
N ILE A 198 7.01 13.92 16.38
CA ILE A 198 7.40 12.54 16.69
C ILE A 198 8.92 12.39 16.54
N THR A 199 9.54 11.67 17.47
CA THR A 199 10.97 11.31 17.39
C THR A 199 11.16 10.13 16.42
N ILE A 200 12.39 9.94 15.93
CA ILE A 200 12.71 8.81 15.04
C ILE A 200 12.57 7.48 15.78
N SER A 201 12.94 7.41 17.06
CA SER A 201 12.75 6.24 17.91
C SER A 201 11.28 5.85 18.03
N LYS A 202 10.39 6.81 18.32
CA LYS A 202 8.95 6.55 18.45
C LYS A 202 8.34 6.16 17.11
N LEU A 203 8.80 6.76 16.02
CA LEU A 203 8.40 6.38 14.67
C LEU A 203 8.84 4.95 14.35
N SER A 204 10.08 4.58 14.71
CA SER A 204 10.63 3.24 14.51
C SER A 204 9.86 2.17 15.27
N GLU A 205 9.48 2.47 16.52
CA GLU A 205 8.62 1.61 17.35
C GLU A 205 7.26 1.38 16.68
N ARG A 206 6.55 2.45 16.29
CA ARG A 206 5.23 2.35 15.65
C ARG A 206 5.26 1.65 14.30
N LEU A 207 6.36 1.77 13.55
CA LEU A 207 6.54 1.10 12.27
C LEU A 207 7.15 -0.31 12.39
N ASN A 208 7.37 -0.82 13.60
CA ASN A 208 8.06 -2.11 13.83
C ASN A 208 9.41 -2.22 13.10
N ILE A 209 10.16 -1.12 13.02
CA ILE A 209 11.49 -1.09 12.42
C ILE A 209 12.51 -1.26 13.54
N LYS A 210 13.28 -2.35 13.48
CA LYS A 210 14.23 -2.72 14.55
C LYS A 210 15.36 -1.70 14.79
N LEU A 211 15.82 -1.03 13.73
CA LEU A 211 16.95 -0.11 13.80
C LEU A 211 16.48 1.30 13.44
N ASN A 212 16.64 2.25 14.38
CA ASN A 212 16.26 3.65 14.19
C ASN A 212 16.94 4.29 12.96
N GLN A 213 18.17 3.87 12.64
CA GLN A 213 18.91 4.29 11.45
C GLN A 213 18.15 3.98 10.15
N ASN A 214 17.44 2.85 10.08
CA ASN A 214 16.64 2.51 8.90
C ASN A 214 15.42 3.42 8.80
N THR A 215 14.76 3.71 9.93
CA THR A 215 13.64 4.66 9.97
C THR A 215 14.09 6.03 9.50
N HIS A 216 15.23 6.53 9.98
CA HIS A 216 15.82 7.78 9.51
C HIS A 216 16.10 7.75 8.01
N LYS A 217 16.69 6.67 7.48
CA LYS A 217 16.94 6.48 6.05
C LYS A 217 15.65 6.53 5.23
N TYR A 218 14.58 5.89 5.69
CA TYR A 218 13.30 5.90 4.98
C TYR A 218 12.67 7.29 5.00
N VAL A 219 12.68 7.97 6.14
CA VAL A 219 12.17 9.35 6.27
C VAL A 219 12.92 10.30 5.35
N ASN A 220 14.26 10.27 5.37
CA ASN A 220 15.08 11.12 4.49
C ASN A 220 14.78 10.87 3.02
N LYS A 221 14.65 9.60 2.60
CA LYS A 221 14.27 9.28 1.23
C LYS A 221 12.91 9.86 0.86
N LEU A 222 11.93 9.83 1.77
CA LEU A 222 10.60 10.43 1.51
C LEU A 222 10.68 11.96 1.40
N ILE A 223 11.55 12.61 2.17
CA ILE A 223 11.82 14.06 2.07
C ILE A 223 12.51 14.37 0.73
N ASP A 224 13.55 13.62 0.37
CA ASP A 224 14.32 13.81 -0.87
C ASP A 224 13.46 13.61 -2.15
N LEU A 225 12.41 12.81 -2.04
CA LEU A 225 11.44 12.57 -3.10
C LEU A 225 10.28 13.59 -3.09
N ASP A 226 10.32 14.60 -2.22
CA ASP A 226 9.25 15.58 -2.01
C ASP A 226 7.88 14.93 -1.71
N LEU A 227 7.88 13.73 -1.10
CA LEU A 227 6.64 13.04 -0.71
C LEU A 227 6.13 13.49 0.66
N ILE A 228 7.02 13.98 1.51
CA ILE A 228 6.70 14.58 2.81
C ILE A 228 7.56 15.83 3.03
N SER A 229 7.03 16.81 3.76
CA SER A 229 7.79 17.94 4.30
C SER A 229 8.05 17.76 5.80
N GLU A 230 9.27 18.06 6.23
CA GLU A 230 9.66 18.09 7.65
C GLU A 230 9.51 19.51 8.21
N VAL A 231 8.84 19.64 9.35
CA VAL A 231 8.79 20.86 10.16
C VAL A 231 9.46 20.61 11.49
N ARG A 232 10.54 21.34 11.76
CA ARG A 232 11.30 21.25 13.00
C ARG A 232 10.80 22.30 14.00
N PRO A 233 10.56 21.92 15.28
CA PRO A 233 10.18 22.88 16.31
C PRO A 233 11.35 23.80 16.68
N ALA A 234 11.06 24.94 17.29
CA ALA A 234 12.08 25.94 17.65
C ALA A 234 13.19 25.39 18.58
N ASN A 235 12.88 24.40 19.42
CA ASN A 235 13.84 23.76 20.32
C ASN A 235 14.60 22.58 19.69
N TYR A 236 14.50 22.35 18.38
CA TYR A 236 15.13 21.20 17.71
C TYR A 236 16.65 21.17 17.90
N ASN A 237 17.34 22.27 17.57
CA ASN A 237 18.80 22.36 17.70
C ASN A 237 19.23 22.31 19.18
N PHE A 238 18.48 22.96 20.07
CA PHE A 238 18.75 22.91 21.51
C PHE A 238 18.73 21.48 22.06
N LYS A 239 17.81 20.62 21.59
CA LYS A 239 17.79 19.20 21.97
C LYS A 239 19.03 18.46 21.48
N ILE A 240 19.43 18.70 20.22
CA ILE A 240 20.65 18.11 19.66
C ILE A 240 21.87 18.49 20.48
N ASP A 241 22.01 19.78 20.80
CA ASP A 241 23.16 20.30 21.56
C ASP A 241 23.26 19.68 22.97
N ASN A 242 22.12 19.34 23.57
CA ASN A 242 22.05 18.67 24.87
C ASN A 242 22.13 17.12 24.79
N GLY A 243 22.32 16.54 23.60
CA GLY A 243 22.35 15.09 23.41
C GLY A 243 20.98 14.40 23.54
N GLU A 244 19.89 15.16 23.47
CA GLU A 244 18.52 14.63 23.46
C GLU A 244 18.06 14.32 22.03
N GLU A 245 17.15 13.35 21.88
CA GLU A 245 16.54 13.06 20.58
C GLU A 245 15.50 14.15 20.22
N PRO A 246 15.69 14.88 19.11
CA PRO A 246 14.72 15.87 18.69
C PRO A 246 13.50 15.21 18.04
N SER A 247 12.38 15.92 18.04
CA SER A 247 11.14 15.50 17.39
C SER A 247 10.81 16.43 16.23
N SER A 248 10.30 15.88 15.14
CA SER A 248 9.87 16.63 13.96
C SER A 248 8.42 16.34 13.62
N SER A 249 7.77 17.27 12.95
CA SER A 249 6.45 17.03 12.35
C SER A 249 6.60 16.76 10.86
N TYR A 250 5.85 15.79 10.35
CA TYR A 250 5.92 15.35 8.96
C TYR A 250 4.56 15.53 8.31
N THR A 251 4.53 16.26 7.19
CA THR A 251 3.30 16.54 6.44
C THR A 251 3.41 15.91 5.05
N PRO A 252 2.56 14.93 4.72
CA PRO A 252 2.44 14.42 3.36
C PRO A 252 2.16 15.52 2.34
N ILE A 253 2.85 15.46 1.21
CA ILE A 253 2.63 16.35 0.07
C ILE A 253 1.76 15.59 -0.94
N HIS A 254 0.44 15.81 -0.86
CA HIS A 254 -0.52 15.21 -1.78
C HIS A 254 -0.58 15.95 -3.11
N ASN A 255 0.47 15.83 -3.92
CA ASN A 255 0.53 16.42 -5.25
C ASN A 255 0.71 15.33 -6.31
N LEU A 256 -0.38 14.96 -6.99
CA LEU A 256 -0.39 13.95 -8.05
C LEU A 256 0.55 14.31 -9.22
N ALA A 257 0.68 15.60 -9.55
CA ALA A 257 1.60 16.06 -10.60
C ALA A 257 3.05 15.89 -10.17
N LEU A 258 3.35 16.12 -8.90
CA LEU A 258 4.68 15.88 -8.32
C LEU A 258 5.00 14.38 -8.27
N MET A 259 4.04 13.52 -7.92
CA MET A 259 4.23 12.06 -7.97
C MET A 259 4.56 11.58 -9.39
N ASN A 260 3.85 12.08 -10.42
CA ASN A 260 4.17 11.78 -11.81
C ASN A 260 5.57 12.27 -12.18
N THR A 261 5.97 13.45 -11.72
CA THR A 261 7.31 14.01 -11.94
C THR A 261 8.39 13.15 -11.27
N VAL A 262 8.15 12.66 -10.05
CA VAL A 262 9.06 11.76 -9.32
C VAL A 262 9.18 10.42 -10.06
N ILE A 263 8.07 9.88 -10.57
CA ILE A 263 8.06 8.67 -11.39
C ILE A 263 8.93 8.88 -12.64
N GLU A 264 8.69 9.95 -13.40
CA GLU A 264 9.45 10.26 -14.61
C GLU A 264 10.95 10.47 -14.35
N ARG A 265 11.31 11.22 -13.31
CA ARG A 265 12.72 11.45 -12.91
C ARG A 265 13.42 10.15 -12.53
N THR A 266 12.74 9.29 -11.78
CA THR A 266 13.31 8.03 -11.31
C THR A 266 13.47 7.04 -12.47
N SER A 267 12.47 6.93 -13.35
CA SER A 267 12.55 6.10 -14.56
C SER A 267 13.69 6.51 -15.49
N LYS A 268 13.92 7.81 -15.68
CA LYS A 268 15.06 8.33 -16.45
C LYS A 268 16.40 7.97 -15.80
N LYS A 269 16.52 8.08 -14.47
CA LYS A 269 17.74 7.71 -13.74
C LYS A 269 18.04 6.21 -13.82
N THR A 270 17.02 5.36 -13.79
CA THR A 270 17.17 3.91 -14.00
C THR A 270 17.61 3.57 -15.43
N ALA A 271 17.07 4.25 -16.44
CA ALA A 271 17.48 4.07 -17.84
C ALA A 271 18.94 4.47 -18.08
N VAL A 272 19.37 5.63 -17.56
CA VAL A 272 20.77 6.10 -17.67
C VAL A 272 21.74 5.17 -16.95
N ASN A 273 21.33 4.55 -15.84
CA ASN A 273 22.17 3.55 -15.16
C ASN A 273 22.27 2.24 -15.95
N LEU A 274 21.20 1.78 -16.60
CA LEU A 274 21.24 0.61 -17.49
C LEU A 274 22.15 0.85 -18.69
N GLU A 275 22.07 2.01 -19.34
CA GLU A 275 22.97 2.39 -20.44
C GLU A 275 24.44 2.47 -19.98
N LYS A 276 24.70 2.91 -18.74
CA LYS A 276 26.06 2.87 -18.16
C LYS A 276 26.54 1.47 -17.77
N THR A 277 25.64 0.51 -17.62
CA THR A 277 26.00 -0.89 -17.32
C THR A 277 26.16 -1.72 -18.60
N GLU A 278 25.64 -1.25 -19.74
CA GLU A 278 25.84 -1.86 -21.06
C GLU A 278 27.14 -1.40 -21.75
N VAL A 279 27.92 -0.50 -21.14
CA VAL A 279 29.25 -0.08 -21.60
C VAL A 279 30.30 -0.52 -20.57
N ASP A 280 30.60 -1.82 -20.55
CA ASP A 280 31.85 -2.40 -20.00
C ASP A 280 31.94 -3.91 -20.35
N PHE A 281 31.47 -4.29 -21.54
CA PHE A 281 31.65 -5.65 -22.08
C PHE A 281 32.76 -5.75 -23.14
N ASP A 282 33.25 -4.61 -23.65
CA ASP A 282 34.33 -4.59 -24.65
C ASP A 282 35.72 -4.81 -24.01
N ASP A 283 35.89 -4.62 -22.69
CA ASP A 283 37.16 -4.84 -21.98
C ASP A 283 37.37 -6.30 -21.51
N MET A 284 36.42 -7.22 -21.78
CA MET A 284 36.58 -8.65 -21.47
C MET A 284 36.90 -9.53 -22.70
N GLU A 285 36.86 -9.00 -23.91
CA GLU A 285 37.19 -9.77 -25.12
C GLU A 285 38.71 -9.94 -25.32
N ASP A 286 39.52 -9.06 -24.74
CA ASP A 286 40.99 -9.16 -24.80
C ASP A 286 41.56 -10.15 -23.77
N VAL A 287 40.87 -10.37 -22.64
CA VAL A 287 41.30 -11.33 -21.61
C VAL A 287 41.15 -12.78 -22.08
N PHE A 288 40.20 -13.06 -22.98
CA PHE A 288 40.00 -14.41 -23.53
C PHE A 288 40.95 -14.75 -24.68
N LYS A 289 41.45 -13.75 -25.42
CA LYS A 289 42.43 -13.99 -26.51
C LYS A 289 43.84 -14.29 -26.01
N GLU A 290 44.25 -13.76 -24.85
CA GLU A 290 45.55 -14.13 -24.26
C GLU A 290 45.57 -15.55 -23.68
N LEU A 291 44.41 -16.11 -23.30
CA LEU A 291 44.32 -17.47 -22.73
C LEU A 291 44.26 -18.59 -23.78
N GLU A 292 43.93 -18.28 -25.04
CA GLU A 292 43.94 -19.26 -26.14
C GLU A 292 45.29 -19.34 -26.88
N ALA A 293 46.24 -18.45 -26.58
CA ALA A 293 47.57 -18.46 -27.21
C ALA A 293 48.60 -19.39 -26.50
N ASP A 294 48.26 -19.93 -25.32
CA ASP A 294 49.12 -20.78 -24.49
C ASP A 294 48.67 -22.26 -24.41
N TYR A 295 47.84 -22.73 -25.36
CA TYR A 295 47.49 -24.16 -25.52
C TYR A 295 47.87 -24.75 -26.88
#